data_AF-A0A336NA17-F1
#
_entry.id   AF-A0A336NA17-F1
#
_cell.length_a   1.000
_cell.length_b   1.000
_cell.length_c   1.000
_cell.angle_alpha   90.00
_cell.angle_beta   90.00
_cell.angle_gamma   90.00
#
_symmetry.space_group_name_H-M   'P 1'
#
loop_
_entity.id
_entity.type
_entity.pdbx_description
1 polymer ?
#
loop_
_entity_poly.entity_id
_entity_poly.type
_entity_poly.pdbx_seq_one_letter_code
_entity_poly.pdbx_strand_id
1 'polypeptide(L)'
;MKYIARKQKKLISEIELTWENMQLGAVQGVVLDTDGSVIVDWYKEWEITPSKPIDFKLNVETTNVAAHVDRVIMRMIEASKGAFSDRSRIIGLCGNEFFSKLKNHKTIRETYLNTALAQTPDSAGGVATPSALGSGSFGSFDFAGVTFINYRSIHNYNVSAKAVTKRAIGIKPDECQFFPVDAPGVFQKTFAPQARGKLGFCQHRWKTSLHHANRRPRP
;
A
#
# COMPACT_ATOMS: atom_id res chain seq x y z
N MET A 1 18.22 0.64 34.94
CA MET A 1 18.27 0.15 33.53
C MET A 1 16.90 -0.05 32.86
N LYS A 2 15.88 -0.64 33.51
CA LYS A 2 14.55 -0.89 32.89
C LYS A 2 13.76 0.37 32.46
N TYR A 3 13.97 1.53 33.08
CA TYR A 3 13.23 2.77 32.74
C TYR A 3 13.71 3.41 31.43
N ILE A 4 15.02 3.56 31.25
CA ILE A 4 15.63 4.15 30.06
C ILE A 4 15.29 3.32 28.82
N ALA A 5 15.41 1.98 28.90
CA ALA A 5 15.08 1.08 27.80
C ALA A 5 13.60 1.19 27.37
N ARG A 6 12.66 1.35 28.31
CA ARG A 6 11.24 1.57 27.98
C ARG A 6 11.01 2.89 27.24
N LYS A 7 11.69 3.96 27.66
CA LYS A 7 11.59 5.27 27.01
C LYS A 7 12.20 5.25 25.60
N GLN A 8 13.36 4.60 25.43
CA GLN A 8 13.97 4.40 24.11
C GLN A 8 13.05 3.61 23.18
N LYS A 9 12.46 2.50 23.66
CA LYS A 9 11.50 1.72 22.88
C LYS A 9 10.30 2.57 22.44
N LYS A 10 9.77 3.40 23.35
CA LYS A 10 8.66 4.31 23.05
C LYS A 10 9.03 5.31 21.93
N LEU A 11 10.20 5.95 22.04
CA LEU A 11 10.65 6.92 21.03
C LEU A 11 10.84 6.27 19.66
N ILE A 12 11.39 5.05 19.62
CA ILE A 12 11.54 4.29 18.37
C ILE A 12 10.16 4.02 17.74
N SER A 13 9.19 3.55 18.52
CA SER A 13 7.84 3.30 18.01
C SER A 13 7.13 4.57 17.51
N GLU A 14 7.35 5.72 18.15
CA GLU A 14 6.82 7.02 17.67
C GLU A 14 7.45 7.46 16.34
N ILE A 15 8.75 7.21 16.16
CA ILE A 15 9.45 7.48 14.90
C ILE A 15 8.95 6.53 13.79
N GLU A 16 8.78 5.25 14.10
CA GLU A 16 8.24 4.24 13.17
C GLU A 16 6.84 4.62 12.68
N LEU A 17 5.96 5.09 13.58
CA LEU A 17 4.63 5.61 13.23
C LEU A 17 4.71 6.82 12.30
N THR A 18 5.66 7.71 12.53
CA THR A 18 5.87 8.89 11.68
C THR A 18 6.32 8.45 10.28
N TRP A 19 7.23 7.48 10.20
CA TRP A 19 7.68 6.92 8.93
C TRP A 19 6.55 6.20 8.19
N GLU A 20 5.73 5.43 8.91
CA GLU A 20 4.56 4.77 8.35
C GLU A 20 3.57 5.78 7.76
N ASN A 21 3.27 6.88 8.47
CA ASN A 21 2.42 7.95 7.94
C ASN A 21 2.96 8.55 6.64
N MET A 22 4.28 8.83 6.60
CA MET A 22 4.91 9.38 5.40
C MET A 22 4.93 8.37 4.24
N GLN A 23 5.18 7.09 4.52
CA GLN A 23 5.21 6.03 3.52
C GLN A 23 3.81 5.74 2.96
N LEU A 24 2.81 5.64 3.83
CA LEU A 24 1.42 5.45 3.42
C LEU A 24 0.90 6.67 2.65
N GLY A 25 1.24 7.87 3.10
CA GLY A 25 0.90 9.10 2.37
C GLY A 25 1.61 9.21 1.01
N ALA A 26 2.83 8.67 0.87
CA ALA A 26 3.48 8.55 -0.43
C ALA A 26 2.78 7.54 -1.35
N VAL A 27 2.22 6.45 -0.82
CA VAL A 27 1.40 5.50 -1.59
C VAL A 27 0.06 6.12 -2.00
N GLN A 28 -0.60 6.87 -1.11
CA GLN A 28 -1.88 7.53 -1.36
C GLN A 28 -1.76 8.84 -2.16
N GLY A 29 -0.54 9.34 -2.36
CA GLY A 29 -0.25 10.60 -3.05
C GLY A 29 -0.45 11.86 -2.21
N VAL A 30 -0.91 11.77 -0.96
CA VAL A 30 -1.04 12.91 -0.04
C VAL A 30 -0.62 12.49 1.36
N VAL A 31 0.29 13.26 1.97
CA VAL A 31 0.70 13.10 3.38
C VAL A 31 -0.08 14.09 4.22
N LEU A 32 -0.76 13.58 5.24
CA LEU A 32 -1.56 14.38 6.16
C LEU A 32 -0.90 14.45 7.53
N ASP A 33 -1.13 15.57 8.21
CA ASP A 33 -0.80 15.70 9.63
C ASP A 33 -1.91 15.11 10.50
N THR A 34 -1.64 15.02 11.79
CA THR A 34 -2.53 14.46 12.81
C THR A 34 -3.87 15.20 12.89
N ASP A 35 -3.89 16.49 12.56
CA ASP A 35 -5.07 17.35 12.49
C ASP A 35 -5.81 17.28 11.13
N GLY A 36 -5.30 16.47 10.20
CA GLY A 36 -5.87 16.32 8.86
C GLY A 36 -5.48 17.41 7.87
N SER A 37 -4.62 18.36 8.25
CA SER A 37 -4.02 19.29 7.29
C SER A 37 -3.06 18.56 6.34
N VAL A 38 -2.90 19.09 5.13
CA VAL A 38 -1.99 18.50 4.12
C VAL A 38 -0.58 18.97 4.40
N ILE A 39 0.33 18.03 4.71
CA ILE A 39 1.76 18.31 4.84
C ILE A 39 2.38 18.37 3.43
N VAL A 40 2.11 17.36 2.60
CA VAL A 40 2.62 17.26 1.23
C VAL A 40 1.55 16.68 0.32
N ASP A 41 1.30 17.35 -0.79
CA ASP A 41 0.48 16.83 -1.89
C ASP A 41 1.41 16.45 -3.06
N TRP A 42 1.64 15.16 -3.25
CA TRP A 42 2.52 14.65 -4.28
C TRP A 42 1.90 14.74 -5.68
N TYR A 43 0.57 14.70 -5.78
CA TYR A 43 -0.12 14.90 -7.06
C TYR A 43 0.09 16.32 -7.56
N LYS A 44 -0.01 17.30 -6.67
CA LYS A 44 0.26 18.70 -7.00
C LYS A 44 1.73 18.95 -7.32
N GLU A 45 2.63 18.43 -6.50
CA GLU A 45 4.09 18.64 -6.66
C GLU A 45 4.62 18.13 -8.01
N TRP A 46 4.09 17.00 -8.49
CA TRP A 46 4.54 16.37 -9.74
C TRP A 46 3.57 16.54 -10.91
N GLU A 47 2.52 17.33 -10.72
CA GLU A 47 1.47 17.56 -11.73
C GLU A 47 0.84 16.26 -12.24
N ILE A 48 0.70 15.27 -11.36
CA ILE A 48 0.13 13.96 -11.67
C ILE A 48 -1.37 14.00 -11.37
N THR A 49 -2.19 13.67 -12.36
CA THR A 49 -3.63 13.49 -12.14
C THR A 49 -3.89 12.17 -11.42
N PRO A 50 -4.62 12.16 -10.28
CA PRO A 50 -4.99 10.92 -9.60
C PRO A 50 -5.77 9.97 -10.52
N SER A 51 -5.44 8.69 -10.47
CA SER A 51 -6.17 7.68 -11.24
C SER A 51 -7.59 7.53 -10.70
N LYS A 52 -8.57 7.38 -11.60
CA LYS A 52 -9.97 7.17 -11.20
C LYS A 52 -10.11 5.82 -10.49
N PRO A 53 -10.83 5.76 -9.35
CA PRO A 53 -11.05 4.52 -8.63
C PRO A 53 -11.74 3.48 -9.52
N ILE A 54 -11.35 2.21 -9.37
CA ILE A 54 -12.00 1.08 -10.04
C ILE A 54 -12.96 0.47 -9.03
N ASP A 55 -14.25 0.47 -9.36
CA ASP A 55 -15.24 -0.30 -8.61
C ASP A 55 -15.10 -1.79 -8.97
N PHE A 56 -14.73 -2.60 -7.98
CA PHE A 56 -14.60 -4.06 -8.10
C PHE A 56 -15.94 -4.79 -8.05
N LYS A 57 -17.05 -4.10 -7.76
CA LYS A 57 -18.41 -4.65 -7.70
C LYS A 57 -18.51 -5.93 -6.86
N LEU A 58 -17.81 -5.98 -5.73
CA LEU A 58 -17.72 -7.16 -4.85
C LEU A 58 -19.06 -7.60 -4.21
N ASN A 59 -20.13 -6.83 -4.41
CA ASN A 59 -21.49 -7.17 -3.95
C ASN A 59 -22.28 -8.00 -5.00
N VAL A 60 -21.75 -8.19 -6.21
CA VAL A 60 -22.41 -8.92 -7.30
C VAL A 60 -21.65 -10.22 -7.55
N GLU A 61 -22.26 -11.36 -7.21
CA GLU A 61 -21.59 -12.68 -7.23
C GLU A 61 -21.06 -13.10 -8.60
N THR A 62 -21.69 -12.65 -9.68
CA THR A 62 -21.31 -12.97 -11.06
C THR A 62 -20.17 -12.10 -11.59
N THR A 63 -19.62 -11.19 -10.77
CA THR A 63 -18.56 -10.29 -11.20
C THR A 63 -17.27 -11.05 -11.49
N ASN A 64 -16.69 -10.80 -12.67
CA ASN A 64 -15.36 -11.30 -12.99
C ASN A 64 -14.30 -10.45 -12.29
N VAL A 65 -13.97 -10.83 -11.04
CA VAL A 65 -12.97 -10.12 -10.23
C VAL A 65 -11.58 -10.12 -10.87
N ALA A 66 -11.20 -11.19 -11.57
CA ALA A 66 -9.90 -11.26 -12.26
C ALA A 66 -9.76 -10.16 -13.32
N ALA A 67 -10.80 -9.90 -14.11
CA ALA A 67 -10.79 -8.82 -15.11
C ALA A 67 -10.63 -7.41 -14.49
N HIS A 68 -11.12 -7.21 -13.25
CA HIS A 68 -10.88 -5.97 -12.52
C HIS A 68 -9.44 -5.86 -12.03
N VAL A 69 -8.83 -6.97 -11.60
CA VAL A 69 -7.41 -7.03 -11.22
C VAL A 69 -6.52 -6.80 -12.45
N ASP A 70 -6.80 -7.43 -13.58
CA ASP A 70 -6.06 -7.22 -14.84
C ASP A 70 -6.09 -5.74 -15.25
N ARG A 71 -7.23 -5.08 -15.09
CA ARG A 71 -7.35 -3.63 -15.34
C ARG A 71 -6.46 -2.80 -14.42
N VAL A 72 -6.32 -3.18 -13.14
CA VAL A 72 -5.39 -2.52 -12.21
C VAL A 72 -3.95 -2.69 -12.71
N ILE A 73 -3.56 -3.93 -13.04
CA ILE A 73 -2.21 -4.26 -13.52
C ILE A 73 -1.88 -3.43 -14.76
N MET A 74 -2.75 -3.44 -15.78
CA MET A 74 -2.52 -2.72 -17.02
C MET A 74 -2.37 -1.20 -16.80
N ARG A 75 -3.25 -0.60 -15.98
CA ARG A 75 -3.12 0.83 -15.64
C ARG A 75 -1.82 1.16 -14.94
N MET A 76 -1.33 0.27 -14.07
CA MET A 76 -0.07 0.48 -13.36
C MET A 76 1.13 0.34 -14.29
N ILE A 77 1.12 -0.65 -15.18
CA ILE A 77 2.17 -0.82 -16.19
C ILE A 77 2.23 0.41 -17.10
N GLU A 78 1.10 0.88 -17.62
CA GLU A 78 1.00 2.09 -18.44
C GLU A 78 1.50 3.33 -17.67
N ALA A 79 1.06 3.51 -16.43
CA ALA A 79 1.46 4.66 -15.59
C ALA A 79 2.95 4.63 -15.22
N SER A 80 3.58 3.45 -15.18
CA SER A 80 5.00 3.29 -14.82
C SER A 80 5.97 3.86 -15.85
N LYS A 81 5.51 4.14 -17.09
CA LYS A 81 6.33 4.64 -18.21
C LYS A 81 7.64 3.84 -18.42
N GLY A 82 7.58 2.52 -18.26
CA GLY A 82 8.72 1.61 -18.42
C GLY A 82 9.56 1.36 -17.15
N ALA A 83 9.12 1.87 -16.00
CA ALA A 83 9.75 1.55 -14.71
C ALA A 83 9.30 0.17 -14.16
N PHE A 84 8.19 -0.38 -14.64
CA PHE A 84 7.75 -1.73 -14.29
C PHE A 84 8.59 -2.75 -15.07
N SER A 85 9.24 -3.68 -14.34
CA SER A 85 10.11 -4.71 -14.90
C SER A 85 9.62 -6.10 -14.49
N ASP A 86 10.19 -7.17 -15.05
CA ASP A 86 9.81 -8.56 -14.71
C ASP A 86 10.03 -8.93 -13.23
N ARG A 87 10.83 -8.12 -12.51
CA ARG A 87 11.05 -8.28 -11.06
C ARG A 87 10.04 -7.50 -10.22
N SER A 88 9.21 -6.68 -10.85
CA SER A 88 8.23 -5.84 -10.19
C SER A 88 6.97 -6.64 -9.91
N ARG A 89 6.39 -6.42 -8.73
CA ARG A 89 5.12 -7.03 -8.29
C ARG A 89 4.17 -5.98 -7.80
N ILE A 90 2.89 -6.28 -7.77
CA ILE A 90 1.86 -5.33 -7.35
C ILE A 90 1.32 -5.77 -6.00
N ILE A 91 1.33 -4.85 -5.04
CA ILE A 91 0.73 -5.04 -3.72
C ILE A 91 -0.50 -4.14 -3.61
N GLY A 92 -1.61 -4.73 -3.15
CA GLY A 92 -2.83 -4.03 -2.78
C GLY A 92 -2.98 -3.97 -1.26
N LEU A 93 -2.81 -2.79 -0.66
CA LEU A 93 -3.16 -2.56 0.74
C LEU A 93 -4.64 -2.26 0.85
N CYS A 94 -5.37 -3.20 1.42
CA CYS A 94 -6.82 -3.12 1.47
C CYS A 94 -7.32 -2.80 2.88
N GLY A 95 -8.39 -1.99 2.92
CA GLY A 95 -9.20 -1.83 4.12
C GLY A 95 -9.91 -3.12 4.52
N ASN A 96 -10.32 -3.19 5.77
CA ASN A 96 -10.88 -4.42 6.35
C ASN A 96 -12.20 -4.87 5.70
N GLU A 97 -13.08 -3.94 5.30
CA GLU A 97 -14.36 -4.29 4.65
C GLU A 97 -14.14 -4.76 3.22
N PHE A 98 -13.31 -4.06 2.44
CA PHE A 98 -12.93 -4.46 1.09
C PHE A 98 -12.30 -5.86 1.11
N PHE A 99 -11.30 -6.07 1.98
CA PHE A 99 -10.62 -7.35 2.09
C PHE A 99 -11.56 -8.48 2.52
N SER A 100 -12.50 -8.20 3.43
CA SER A 100 -13.52 -9.18 3.85
C SER A 100 -14.51 -9.52 2.73
N LYS A 101 -14.94 -8.55 1.93
CA LYS A 101 -15.79 -8.80 0.75
C LYS A 101 -15.03 -9.58 -0.32
N LEU A 102 -13.79 -9.20 -0.58
CA LEU A 102 -12.93 -9.82 -1.58
C LEU A 102 -12.67 -11.30 -1.26
N LYS A 103 -12.22 -11.62 -0.04
CA LYS A 103 -11.96 -13.02 0.36
C LYS A 103 -13.21 -13.91 0.35
N ASN A 104 -14.40 -13.32 0.52
CA ASN A 104 -15.66 -14.04 0.59
C ASN A 104 -16.38 -14.11 -0.76
N HIS A 105 -15.87 -13.43 -1.80
CA HIS A 105 -16.46 -13.45 -3.12
C HIS A 105 -16.41 -14.86 -3.72
N LYS A 106 -17.51 -15.28 -4.37
CA LYS A 106 -17.68 -16.63 -4.93
C LYS A 106 -16.50 -17.04 -5.80
N THR A 107 -16.14 -16.20 -6.78
CA THR A 107 -15.00 -16.45 -7.68
C THR A 107 -13.69 -16.70 -6.94
N ILE A 108 -13.38 -15.92 -5.90
CA ILE A 108 -12.12 -16.05 -5.17
C ILE A 108 -12.09 -17.33 -4.35
N ARG A 109 -13.21 -17.66 -3.69
CA ARG A 109 -13.35 -18.91 -2.95
C ARG A 109 -13.21 -20.11 -3.88
N GLU A 110 -13.89 -20.11 -5.02
CA GLU A 110 -13.83 -21.19 -6.01
C GLU A 110 -12.43 -21.34 -6.59
N THR A 111 -11.75 -20.24 -6.96
CA THR A 111 -10.36 -20.29 -7.42
C THR A 111 -9.45 -20.88 -6.34
N TYR A 112 -9.54 -20.42 -5.09
CA TYR A 112 -8.68 -20.94 -4.02
C TYR A 112 -8.92 -22.42 -3.70
N LEU A 113 -10.18 -22.87 -3.73
CA LEU A 113 -10.53 -24.28 -3.56
C LEU A 113 -9.96 -25.15 -4.70
N ASN A 114 -9.97 -24.62 -5.93
CA ASN A 114 -9.52 -25.35 -7.12
C ASN A 114 -7.99 -25.32 -7.33
N THR A 115 -7.25 -24.34 -6.79
CA THR A 115 -5.85 -24.09 -7.17
C THR A 115 -4.78 -24.64 -6.20
N ALA A 116 -5.03 -24.82 -4.90
CA ALA A 116 -3.95 -25.32 -4.00
C ALA A 116 -4.32 -25.96 -2.64
N LEU A 117 -5.59 -25.93 -2.19
CA LEU A 117 -5.95 -26.48 -0.86
C LEU A 117 -6.62 -27.87 -0.91
N ALA A 118 -6.90 -28.41 -2.11
CA ALA A 118 -7.39 -29.79 -2.27
C ALA A 118 -6.28 -30.86 -2.25
N GLN A 119 -4.99 -30.46 -2.28
CA GLN A 119 -3.85 -31.39 -2.36
C GLN A 119 -2.92 -31.37 -1.13
N THR A 120 -3.23 -30.60 -0.08
CA THR A 120 -2.54 -30.70 1.22
C THR A 120 -3.54 -30.99 2.34
N PRO A 121 -4.05 -32.23 2.44
CA PRO A 121 -4.48 -32.73 3.75
C PRO A 121 -3.23 -32.75 4.64
N ASP A 122 -3.35 -32.24 5.86
CA ASP A 122 -2.30 -32.22 6.89
C ASP A 122 -1.28 -31.07 6.81
N SER A 123 -1.68 -29.93 7.35
CA SER A 123 -0.83 -29.24 8.34
C SER A 123 -1.69 -28.34 9.22
N ALA A 124 -2.29 -28.97 10.23
CA ALA A 124 -2.55 -28.30 11.50
C ALA A 124 -1.18 -27.95 12.14
N GLY A 125 -0.52 -26.90 11.63
CA GLY A 125 0.73 -26.35 12.16
C GLY A 125 1.98 -26.53 11.28
N GLY A 126 2.33 -25.51 10.49
CA GLY A 126 3.63 -25.34 9.79
C GLY A 126 3.69 -26.07 8.44
N VAL A 127 3.93 -25.41 7.30
CA VAL A 127 5.04 -24.51 6.95
C VAL A 127 4.53 -23.09 6.65
N ALA A 128 5.29 -22.07 7.03
CA ALA A 128 4.94 -20.66 6.93
C ALA A 128 4.61 -20.18 5.50
N THR A 129 3.35 -20.31 5.09
CA THR A 129 2.63 -19.28 4.32
C THR A 129 1.35 -18.99 5.09
N PRO A 130 1.37 -18.02 6.01
CA PRO A 130 0.20 -17.72 6.80
C PRO A 130 -0.81 -17.01 5.90
N SER A 131 -1.70 -17.76 5.25
CA SER A 131 -3.03 -17.33 4.80
C SER A 131 -3.66 -18.33 3.85
N ALA A 132 -4.51 -19.17 4.41
CA ALA A 132 -5.54 -19.88 3.68
C ALA A 132 -6.83 -19.79 4.50
N LEU A 133 -7.45 -18.61 4.51
CA LEU A 133 -8.79 -18.38 5.09
C LEU A 133 -9.00 -18.69 6.60
N GLY A 134 -7.95 -18.68 7.42
CA GLY A 134 -8.07 -18.85 8.88
C GLY A 134 -7.12 -17.94 9.65
N SER A 135 -7.61 -17.30 10.71
CA SER A 135 -6.93 -16.27 11.49
C SER A 135 -5.57 -16.73 12.05
N GLY A 136 -4.47 -16.24 11.49
CA GLY A 136 -3.12 -16.44 12.05
C GLY A 136 -2.00 -15.92 11.16
N SER A 137 -1.48 -14.75 11.53
CA SER A 137 -0.34 -14.02 10.93
C SER A 137 -0.64 -13.25 9.63
N PHE A 138 -1.24 -12.06 9.80
CA PHE A 138 -1.31 -10.97 8.81
C PHE A 138 -1.99 -11.31 7.48
N GLY A 139 -3.33 -11.44 7.53
CA GLY A 139 -4.19 -11.84 6.41
C GLY A 139 -3.88 -11.17 5.08
N SER A 140 -3.14 -11.87 4.23
CA SER A 140 -2.77 -11.49 2.88
C SER A 140 -2.93 -12.68 1.95
N PHE A 141 -3.37 -12.50 0.71
CA PHE A 141 -3.48 -13.60 -0.24
C PHE A 141 -3.18 -13.13 -1.66
N ASP A 142 -2.74 -14.05 -2.50
CA ASP A 142 -2.36 -13.77 -3.89
C ASP A 142 -3.51 -14.13 -4.82
N PHE A 143 -3.86 -13.23 -5.73
CA PHE A 143 -4.90 -13.50 -6.72
C PHE A 143 -4.60 -12.74 -8.02
N ALA A 144 -4.65 -13.46 -9.14
CA ALA A 144 -4.44 -12.91 -10.49
C ALA A 144 -3.17 -12.03 -10.63
N GLY A 145 -2.07 -12.41 -9.96
CA GLY A 145 -0.79 -11.69 -10.03
C GLY A 145 -0.65 -10.48 -9.09
N VAL A 146 -1.61 -10.26 -8.19
CA VAL A 146 -1.56 -9.21 -7.16
C VAL A 146 -1.61 -9.82 -5.77
N THR A 147 -0.72 -9.35 -4.87
CA THR A 147 -0.77 -9.69 -3.45
C THR A 147 -1.67 -8.70 -2.71
N PHE A 148 -2.79 -9.18 -2.21
CA PHE A 148 -3.72 -8.40 -1.39
C PHE A 148 -3.34 -8.55 0.07
N ILE A 149 -3.16 -7.44 0.79
CA ILE A 149 -2.82 -7.43 2.21
C ILE A 149 -3.91 -6.67 2.96
N ASN A 150 -4.45 -7.27 4.02
CA ASN A 150 -5.36 -6.56 4.93
C ASN A 150 -4.57 -5.58 5.79
N TYR A 151 -4.63 -4.30 5.44
CA TYR A 151 -3.96 -3.24 6.18
C TYR A 151 -4.83 -2.83 7.38
N ARG A 152 -4.50 -3.42 8.54
CA ARG A 152 -5.17 -3.11 9.80
C ARG A 152 -4.56 -1.86 10.42
N SER A 153 -5.32 -0.76 10.42
CA SER A 153 -4.95 0.40 11.22
C SER A 153 -5.05 0.06 12.71
N ILE A 154 -3.98 0.35 13.45
CA ILE A 154 -3.86 0.23 14.91
C ILE A 154 -4.81 1.18 15.68
N HIS A 155 -5.43 2.13 14.99
CA HIS A 155 -6.44 3.03 15.55
C HIS A 155 -7.60 3.06 14.57
N ASN A 156 -8.83 2.79 15.03
CA ASN A 156 -10.03 2.74 14.17
C ASN A 156 -10.01 3.81 13.08
N TYR A 157 -9.82 3.39 11.81
CA TYR A 157 -9.84 4.30 10.68
C TYR A 157 -11.19 5.01 10.67
N ASN A 158 -11.19 6.28 11.04
CA ASN A 158 -12.42 7.06 11.13
C ASN A 158 -12.57 7.89 9.86
N VAL A 159 -13.36 7.36 8.92
CA VAL A 159 -13.72 8.02 7.65
C VAL A 159 -14.42 9.38 7.88
N SER A 160 -14.99 9.58 9.08
CA SER A 160 -15.77 10.77 9.48
C SER A 160 -15.09 11.63 10.55
N ALA A 161 -13.83 11.36 10.91
CA ALA A 161 -13.12 12.20 11.86
C ALA A 161 -12.92 13.60 11.26
N LYS A 162 -13.72 14.57 11.73
CA LYS A 162 -13.42 15.98 11.57
C LYS A 162 -12.03 16.24 12.15
N ALA A 163 -11.31 17.19 11.55
CA ALA A 163 -9.93 17.65 11.81
C ALA A 163 -9.42 17.70 13.27
N VAL A 164 -10.30 17.57 14.27
CA VAL A 164 -9.98 17.64 15.70
C VAL A 164 -9.78 16.26 16.35
N THR A 165 -10.29 15.18 15.76
CA THR A 165 -10.05 13.80 16.24
C THR A 165 -9.01 13.13 15.38
N LYS A 166 -7.87 12.77 16.00
CA LYS A 166 -6.72 12.07 15.39
C LYS A 166 -7.13 11.19 14.22
N ARG A 167 -6.81 11.59 12.99
CA ARG A 167 -6.97 10.71 11.84
C ARG A 167 -6.02 9.55 12.04
N ALA A 168 -6.57 8.33 12.10
CA ALA A 168 -5.74 7.15 12.17
C ALA A 168 -5.03 6.92 10.82
N ILE A 169 -3.74 6.59 10.87
CA ILE A 169 -2.95 6.19 9.71
C ILE A 169 -3.62 4.94 9.11
N GLY A 170 -4.12 5.02 7.87
CA GLY A 170 -4.71 3.85 7.21
C GLY A 170 -5.37 4.05 5.86
N ILE A 171 -5.90 2.94 5.36
CA ILE A 171 -6.71 2.86 4.14
C ILE A 171 -8.19 2.89 4.54
N LYS A 172 -9.05 3.51 3.74
CA LYS A 172 -10.51 3.46 4.00
C LYS A 172 -10.99 2.02 4.05
N PRO A 173 -11.98 1.68 4.90
CA PRO A 173 -12.40 0.30 5.09
C PRO A 173 -12.86 -0.38 3.79
N ASP A 174 -13.47 0.38 2.90
CA ASP A 174 -14.06 -0.04 1.62
C ASP A 174 -13.13 0.16 0.40
N GLU A 175 -11.91 0.66 0.60
CA GLU A 175 -10.95 0.91 -0.46
C GLU A 175 -9.76 -0.05 -0.41
N CYS A 176 -9.05 -0.16 -1.54
CA CYS A 176 -7.75 -0.80 -1.62
C CYS A 176 -6.80 0.05 -2.48
N GLN A 177 -5.57 0.24 -2.00
CA GLN A 177 -4.55 1.04 -2.66
C GLN A 177 -3.47 0.13 -3.25
N PHE A 178 -3.22 0.28 -4.55
CA PHE A 178 -2.27 -0.53 -5.28
C PHE A 178 -1.01 0.25 -5.58
N PHE A 179 0.15 -0.38 -5.38
CA PHE A 179 1.44 0.21 -5.74
C PHE A 179 2.42 -0.87 -6.18
N PRO A 180 3.37 -0.52 -7.08
CA PRO A 180 4.39 -1.45 -7.51
C PRO A 180 5.46 -1.56 -6.43
N VAL A 181 5.91 -2.78 -6.19
CA VAL A 181 7.06 -3.10 -5.36
C VAL A 181 8.18 -3.61 -6.25
N ASP A 182 9.42 -3.34 -5.85
CA ASP A 182 10.63 -3.70 -6.59
C ASP A 182 10.73 -3.02 -7.98
N ALA A 183 9.97 -1.95 -8.21
CA ALA A 183 10.11 -1.06 -9.36
C ALA A 183 11.22 -0.02 -9.10
N PRO A 184 12.33 -0.02 -9.88
CA PRO A 184 13.47 0.84 -9.62
C PRO A 184 13.11 2.34 -9.63
N GLY A 185 13.44 3.03 -8.54
CA GLY A 185 13.25 4.49 -8.42
C GLY A 185 11.82 4.94 -8.13
N VAL A 186 10.84 4.03 -8.04
CA VAL A 186 9.43 4.40 -7.81
C VAL A 186 9.17 4.80 -6.36
N PHE A 187 9.80 4.18 -5.37
CA PHE A 187 9.75 4.66 -3.99
C PHE A 187 11.17 4.76 -3.44
N GLN A 188 11.56 5.95 -2.98
CA GLN A 188 12.84 6.15 -2.31
C GLN A 188 12.60 6.78 -0.94
N LYS A 189 13.26 6.26 0.09
CA LYS A 189 13.31 6.90 1.42
C LYS A 189 14.61 7.67 1.52
N THR A 190 14.53 8.97 1.73
CA THR A 190 15.72 9.83 1.89
C THR A 190 15.70 10.52 3.24
N PHE A 191 16.87 10.61 3.87
CA PHE A 191 17.05 11.35 5.12
C PHE A 191 17.84 12.60 4.81
N ALA A 192 17.31 13.75 5.21
CA ALA A 192 18.08 14.99 5.13
C ALA A 192 19.36 14.86 5.98
N PRO A 193 20.49 15.45 5.53
CA PRO A 193 21.70 15.47 6.33
C PRO A 193 21.42 16.12 7.68
N GLN A 194 21.93 15.48 8.73
CA GLN A 194 21.70 15.93 10.10
C GLN A 194 22.57 17.14 10.38
N ALA A 195 22.02 18.34 10.20
CA ALA A 195 22.67 19.55 10.67
C ALA A 195 22.67 19.51 12.20
N ARG A 196 23.85 19.57 12.83
CA ARG A 196 23.96 19.71 14.29
C ARG A 196 23.07 20.86 14.76
N GLY A 197 21.99 20.53 15.47
CA GLY A 197 21.10 21.51 16.10
C GLY A 197 19.65 21.58 15.59
N LYS A 198 19.23 20.91 14.49
CA LYS A 198 17.81 20.87 14.06
C LYS A 198 17.43 19.52 13.42
N LEU A 199 16.26 18.98 13.79
CA LEU A 199 15.72 17.70 13.30
C LEU A 199 15.46 17.75 11.78
N GLY A 200 16.11 16.88 11.00
CA GLY A 200 15.93 16.78 9.55
C GLY A 200 14.68 15.97 9.18
N PHE A 201 13.86 16.51 8.28
CA PHE A 201 12.68 15.86 7.71
C PHE A 201 13.08 14.75 6.72
N CYS A 202 12.29 13.66 6.67
CA CYS A 202 12.48 12.54 5.73
C CYS A 202 11.54 12.73 4.54
N GLN A 203 12.07 12.87 3.32
CA GLN A 203 11.27 12.93 2.09
C GLN A 203 11.24 11.56 1.40
N HIS A 204 10.05 11.15 0.95
CA HIS A 204 9.87 9.97 0.12
C HIS A 204 9.70 10.39 -1.34
N ARG A 205 10.55 9.89 -2.23
CA ARG A 205 10.59 10.28 -3.66
C ARG A 205 9.90 9.21 -4.51
N TRP A 206 8.92 9.61 -5.33
CA TRP A 206 8.56 8.87 -6.54
C TRP A 206 9.34 9.38 -7.73
N LYS A 207 9.94 8.49 -8.51
CA LYS A 207 10.64 8.82 -9.75
C LYS A 207 10.02 7.97 -10.86
N THR A 208 9.12 8.55 -11.65
CA THR A 208 8.89 8.06 -13.01
C THR A 208 10.08 8.49 -13.85
N SER A 209 10.84 7.51 -14.34
CA SER A 209 11.94 7.68 -15.28
C SER A 209 11.50 8.47 -16.51
N LEU A 210 12.18 9.58 -16.83
CA LEU A 210 12.39 10.03 -18.20
C LEU A 210 13.50 11.08 -18.24
N HIS A 211 14.71 10.61 -18.49
CA HIS A 211 15.75 11.39 -19.14
C HIS A 211 15.23 11.88 -20.50
N HIS A 212 15.11 13.20 -20.69
CA HIS A 212 15.14 13.78 -22.03
C HIS A 212 16.60 13.90 -22.46
N ALA A 213 17.10 12.84 -23.10
CA ALA A 213 18.27 12.90 -23.96
C ALA A 213 17.79 12.98 -25.41
N ASN A 214 17.60 14.19 -25.96
CA ASN A 214 17.98 14.46 -27.36
C ASN A 214 18.09 15.96 -27.68
N ARG A 215 19.35 16.39 -27.87
CA ARG A 215 19.90 17.34 -28.86
C ARG A 215 19.02 18.50 -29.36
N ARG A 216 19.51 19.73 -29.11
CA ARG A 216 19.97 20.66 -30.17
C ARG A 216 21.17 21.47 -29.65
N PRO A 217 22.31 21.55 -30.37
CA PRO A 217 23.23 22.65 -30.19
C PRO A 217 22.58 23.89 -30.81
N ARG A 218 22.65 25.02 -30.13
CA ARG A 218 22.27 26.33 -30.68
C ARG A 218 23.46 27.29 -30.51
N PRO A 219 23.59 28.22 -31.46
CA PRO A 219 24.87 28.75 -31.97
C PRO A 219 25.66 29.59 -30.96
#